data_AF-A0A7S0XNM3-F1
#
_entry.id   AF-A0A7S0XNM3-F1
#
_cell.length_a   1.000
_cell.length_b   1.000
_cell.length_c   1.000
_cell.angle_alpha   90.00
_cell.angle_beta   90.00
_cell.angle_gamma   90.00
#
_symmetry.space_group_name_H-M   'P 1'
#
loop_
_entity.id
_entity.type
_entity.pdbx_description
1 polymer ?
#
loop_
_entity_poly.entity_id
_entity_poly.type
_entity_poly.pdbx_seq_one_letter_code
_entity_poly.pdbx_strand_id
1 'polypeptide(L)'
;SNFVETEQILHAGTIVTSYVVVRGSIPLLWQEAESFVSFKPKPQMHTEGDAPLLVHMCQQELAYGKLAVLSLIEQSESSHEYQLSTCFSRAMAELCPHI
;
A
#
# COMPACT_ATOMS: atom_id res chain seq x y z
N SER A 1 2.85 2.75 -12.31
CA SER A 1 2.81 2.14 -10.98
C SER A 1 4.12 2.45 -10.26
N ASN A 2 4.06 2.93 -9.02
CA ASN A 2 5.24 3.09 -8.17
C ASN A 2 5.36 1.83 -7.30
N PHE A 3 6.37 1.00 -7.56
CA PHE A 3 6.67 -0.21 -6.81
C PHE A 3 8.19 -0.35 -6.74
N VAL A 4 8.73 -0.50 -5.53
CA VAL A 4 10.16 -0.56 -5.28
C VAL A 4 10.45 -1.65 -4.26
N GLU A 5 11.39 -2.51 -4.61
CA GLU A 5 12.01 -3.47 -3.72
C GLU A 5 13.34 -2.91 -3.20
N THR A 6 13.53 -2.94 -1.89
CA THR A 6 14.81 -2.61 -1.24
C THR A 6 15.33 -3.87 -0.58
N GLU A 7 16.52 -4.31 -1.00
CA GLU A 7 17.18 -5.47 -0.43
C GLU A 7 18.44 -5.05 0.34
N GLN A 8 18.55 -5.52 1.59
CA GLN A 8 19.76 -5.44 2.39
C GLN A 8 20.43 -6.82 2.45
N ILE A 9 21.64 -6.91 1.93
CA ILE A 9 22.44 -8.12 1.95
C ILE A 9 23.57 -7.95 2.97
N LEU A 10 23.73 -8.94 3.85
CA LEU A 10 24.83 -9.02 4.81
C LEU A 10 25.63 -10.30 4.56
N HIS A 11 26.94 -10.15 4.46
CA HIS A 11 27.88 -11.26 4.34
C HIS A 11 28.83 -11.25 5.54
N ALA A 12 28.79 -12.30 6.34
CA ALA A 12 29.60 -12.47 7.54
C ALA A 12 30.24 -13.86 7.56
N GLY A 13 31.52 -13.94 7.20
CA GLY A 13 32.26 -15.20 7.13
C GLY A 13 31.73 -16.10 6.02
N THR A 14 31.09 -17.21 6.38
CA THR A 14 30.44 -18.15 5.44
C THR A 14 28.92 -17.96 5.39
N ILE A 15 28.38 -17.01 6.15
CA ILE A 15 26.94 -16.75 6.23
C ILE A 15 26.60 -15.57 5.31
N VAL A 16 25.64 -15.77 4.43
CA VAL A 16 25.02 -14.72 3.63
C VAL A 16 23.55 -14.65 4.00
N THR A 17 23.06 -13.46 4.32
CA THR A 17 21.65 -13.19 4.62
C THR A 17 21.14 -12.06 3.75
N SER A 18 19.87 -12.14 3.37
CA SER A 18 19.14 -11.09 2.65
C SER A 18 17.89 -10.70 3.44
N TYR A 19 17.59 -9.40 3.45
CA TYR A 19 16.37 -8.83 4.00
C TYR A 19 15.73 -7.89 2.97
N VAL A 20 14.51 -8.22 2.55
CA VAL A 20 13.78 -7.49 1.51
C VAL A 20 12.60 -6.72 2.12
N VAL A 21 12.46 -5.46 1.74
CA VAL A 21 11.31 -4.60 2.05
C VAL A 21 10.75 -4.03 0.75
N VAL A 22 9.44 -4.19 0.55
CA VAL A 22 8.73 -3.60 -0.58
C VAL A 22 7.98 -2.35 -0.17
N ARG A 23 7.92 -1.37 -1.07
CA ARG A 23 7.04 -0.20 -0.94
C ARG A 23 6.34 0.05 -2.27
N GLY A 24 5.11 0.55 -2.22
CA GLY A 24 4.37 0.87 -3.42
C GLY A 24 3.27 1.90 -3.18
N SER A 25 2.63 2.31 -4.28
CA SER A 25 1.39 3.07 -4.23
C SER A 25 0.30 2.28 -3.50
N ILE A 26 -0.63 3.00 -2.85
CA ILE A 26 -1.80 2.38 -2.22
C ILE A 26 -2.62 1.66 -3.29
N PRO A 27 -2.81 0.33 -3.19
CA PRO A 27 -3.44 -0.51 -4.21
C PRO A 27 -4.98 -0.40 -4.21
N LEU A 28 -5.49 0.82 -4.14
CA LEU A 28 -6.89 1.16 -4.35
C LEU A 28 -7.05 1.87 -5.69
N LEU A 29 -8.28 1.87 -6.22
CA LEU A 29 -8.63 2.76 -7.32
C LEU A 29 -8.92 4.15 -6.74
N TRP A 30 -7.95 5.05 -6.88
CA TRP A 30 -8.08 6.46 -6.51
C TRP A 30 -7.34 7.33 -7.52
N GLN A 31 -7.81 8.57 -7.66
CA GLN A 31 -7.17 9.58 -8.50
C GLN A 31 -6.65 10.72 -7.63
N GLU A 32 -5.41 11.12 -7.88
CA GLU A 32 -4.88 12.38 -7.36
C GLU A 32 -5.52 13.51 -8.17
N ALA A 33 -6.27 14.41 -7.49
CA ALA A 33 -6.88 15.54 -8.17
C ALA A 33 -5.80 16.39 -8.86
N GLU A 34 -6.05 16.83 -10.09
CA GLU A 34 -5.07 17.61 -10.85
C GLU A 34 -4.67 18.88 -10.08
N SER A 35 -3.36 18.98 -9.83
CA SER A 35 -2.71 19.76 -8.78
C SER A 35 -2.59 21.27 -9.05
N PHE A 36 -3.36 21.82 -10.00
CA PHE A 36 -3.16 23.20 -10.45
C PHE A 36 -3.73 24.27 -9.49
N VAL A 37 -4.45 23.88 -8.42
CA VAL A 37 -5.17 24.85 -7.55
C VAL A 37 -4.81 24.75 -6.06
N SER A 38 -4.26 23.64 -5.54
CA SER A 38 -3.97 23.51 -4.11
C SER A 38 -2.64 22.82 -3.81
N PHE A 39 -2.03 23.22 -2.69
CA PHE A 39 -0.76 22.67 -2.17
C PHE A 39 -0.87 21.20 -1.72
N LYS A 40 -2.09 20.72 -1.45
CA LYS A 40 -2.39 19.33 -1.08
C LYS A 40 -3.69 18.90 -1.78
N PRO A 41 -3.63 18.32 -2.99
CA PRO A 41 -4.82 17.84 -3.68
C PRO A 41 -5.51 16.75 -2.86
N LYS A 42 -6.84 16.76 -2.87
CA LYS A 42 -7.63 15.75 -2.14
C LYS A 42 -7.76 14.50 -3.01
N PRO A 43 -7.39 13.30 -2.52
CA PRO A 43 -7.61 12.05 -3.24
C PRO A 43 -9.11 11.86 -3.53
N GLN A 44 -9.42 11.42 -4.75
CA GLN A 44 -10.78 11.05 -5.15
C GLN A 44 -10.86 9.53 -5.24
N MET A 45 -11.72 8.93 -4.42
CA MET A 45 -11.95 7.49 -4.44
C MET A 45 -12.85 7.11 -5.62
N HIS A 46 -12.49 6.07 -6.36
CA HIS A 46 -13.42 5.47 -7.32
C HIS A 46 -14.44 4.60 -6.59
N THR A 47 -15.63 4.46 -7.20
CA THR A 47 -16.71 3.60 -6.70
C THR A 47 -16.56 2.14 -7.13
N GLU A 48 -15.63 1.86 -8.04
CA GLU A 48 -15.29 0.52 -8.48
C GLU A 48 -14.60 -0.20 -7.30
N GLY A 49 -15.23 -1.28 -6.81
CA GLY A 49 -14.94 -1.88 -5.50
C GLY A 49 -13.53 -2.48 -5.33
N ASP A 50 -13.32 -3.14 -4.20
CA ASP A 50 -11.98 -3.54 -3.70
C ASP A 50 -11.33 -4.74 -4.43
N ALA A 51 -11.86 -5.16 -5.59
CA ALA A 51 -11.33 -6.29 -6.36
C ALA A 51 -9.86 -6.10 -6.79
N PRO A 52 -9.40 -4.91 -7.22
CA PRO A 52 -7.99 -4.69 -7.56
C PRO A 52 -7.05 -4.84 -6.35
N LEU A 53 -7.52 -4.47 -5.15
CA LEU A 53 -6.76 -4.65 -3.92
C LEU A 53 -6.52 -6.13 -3.65
N LEU A 54 -7.58 -6.95 -3.72
CA LEU A 54 -7.48 -8.41 -3.53
C LEU A 54 -6.45 -9.01 -4.49
N VAL A 55 -6.57 -8.72 -5.79
CA VAL A 55 -5.66 -9.25 -6.81
C VAL A 55 -4.22 -8.81 -6.54
N HIS A 56 -4.01 -7.54 -6.19
CA HIS A 56 -2.69 -7.02 -5.86
C HIS A 56 -2.08 -7.73 -4.63
N MET A 57 -2.85 -7.86 -3.55
CA MET A 57 -2.37 -8.50 -2.31
C MET A 57 -2.06 -9.99 -2.53
N CYS A 58 -2.89 -10.72 -3.28
CA CYS A 58 -2.59 -12.11 -3.64
C CYS A 58 -1.31 -12.23 -4.46
N GLN A 59 -1.03 -11.28 -5.37
CA GLN A 59 0.23 -11.27 -6.12
C GLN A 59 1.43 -10.98 -5.22
N GLN A 60 1.30 -10.07 -4.26
CA GLN A 60 2.36 -9.79 -3.29
C GLN A 60 2.64 -11.00 -2.39
N GLU A 61 1.60 -11.68 -1.92
CA GLU A 61 1.77 -12.88 -1.08
C GLU A 61 2.39 -14.03 -1.88
N LEU A 62 2.00 -14.20 -3.14
CA LEU A 62 2.63 -15.19 -4.02
C LEU A 62 4.13 -14.92 -4.23
N ALA A 63 4.54 -13.65 -4.29
CA ALA A 63 5.91 -13.25 -4.53
C ALA A 63 6.79 -13.31 -3.26
N TYR A 64 6.27 -12.85 -2.12
CA TYR A 64 7.06 -12.62 -0.90
C TYR A 64 6.63 -13.47 0.30
N GLY A 65 5.56 -14.27 0.18
CA GLY A 65 4.97 -15.02 1.27
C GLY A 65 4.17 -14.12 2.23
N LYS A 66 4.22 -14.42 3.52
CA LYS A 66 3.45 -13.69 4.53
C LYS A 66 3.88 -12.22 4.59
N LEU A 67 2.90 -11.33 4.43
CA LEU A 67 3.12 -9.88 4.38
C LEU A 67 2.76 -9.21 5.69
N ALA A 68 3.54 -8.21 6.07
CA ALA A 68 3.16 -7.20 7.05
C ALA A 68 3.02 -5.86 6.32
N VAL A 69 1.81 -5.29 6.31
CA VAL A 69 1.52 -4.03 5.62
C VAL A 69 1.58 -2.88 6.61
N LEU A 70 2.49 -1.92 6.36
CA LEU A 70 2.61 -0.70 7.14
C LEU A 70 2.06 0.48 6.33
N SER A 71 1.06 1.18 6.89
CA SER A 71 0.52 2.41 6.32
C SER A 71 0.78 3.59 7.26
N LEU A 72 1.29 4.69 6.71
CA LEU A 72 1.52 5.96 7.42
C LEU A 72 0.63 7.09 6.87
N ILE A 73 -0.44 6.74 6.14
CA ILE A 73 -1.41 7.69 5.61
C ILE A 73 -2.04 8.46 6.78
N GLU A 74 -2.21 9.77 6.65
CA GLU A 74 -2.75 10.58 7.73
C GLU A 74 -4.19 10.16 8.11
N GLN A 75 -4.41 9.89 9.41
CA GLN A 75 -5.68 9.39 9.94
C GLN A 75 -6.54 10.47 10.61
N SER A 76 -6.07 11.72 10.64
CA SER A 76 -6.87 12.83 11.18
C SER A 76 -8.09 13.08 10.30
N GLU A 77 -9.27 13.23 10.90
CA GLU A 77 -10.52 13.56 10.19
C GLU A 77 -10.43 14.87 9.39
N SER A 78 -9.55 15.79 9.82
CA SER A 78 -9.27 17.04 9.12
C SER A 78 -8.34 16.90 7.91
N SER A 79 -7.71 15.73 7.73
CA SER A 79 -6.76 15.50 6.64
C SER A 79 -7.48 15.28 5.31
N HIS A 80 -6.84 15.73 4.23
CA HIS A 80 -7.28 15.43 2.88
C HIS A 80 -7.15 13.92 2.56
N GLU A 81 -6.25 13.20 3.24
CA GLU A 81 -6.01 11.77 3.05
C GLU A 81 -6.95 10.87 3.87
N TYR A 82 -7.75 11.44 4.77
CA TYR A 82 -8.60 10.69 5.70
C TYR A 82 -9.49 9.65 5.01
N GLN A 83 -10.10 10.03 3.88
CA GLN A 83 -10.96 9.14 3.12
C GLN A 83 -10.18 7.95 2.53
N LEU A 84 -9.00 8.21 1.98
CA LEU A 84 -8.12 7.17 1.44
C LEU A 84 -7.63 6.22 2.55
N SER A 85 -7.24 6.78 3.69
CA SER A 85 -6.81 6.02 4.87
C SER A 85 -7.91 5.08 5.38
N THR A 86 -9.13 5.60 5.49
CA THR A 86 -10.30 4.85 5.98
C THR A 86 -10.69 3.75 4.99
N CYS A 87 -10.74 4.06 3.70
CA CYS A 87 -11.04 3.06 2.65
C CYS A 87 -10.00 1.94 2.64
N PHE A 88 -8.71 2.28 2.71
CA PHE A 88 -7.64 1.29 2.72
C PHE A 88 -7.69 0.40 3.95
N SER A 89 -7.87 0.99 5.13
CA SER A 89 -7.99 0.25 6.38
C SER A 89 -9.18 -0.71 6.37
N ARG A 90 -10.33 -0.25 5.87
CA ARG A 90 -11.53 -1.08 5.73
C ARG A 90 -11.31 -2.26 4.78
N ALA A 91 -10.82 -1.98 3.58
CA ALA A 91 -10.61 -2.99 2.55
C ALA A 91 -9.56 -4.03 2.99
N MET A 92 -8.50 -3.62 3.68
CA MET A 92 -7.52 -4.53 4.28
C MET A 92 -8.11 -5.40 5.39
N ALA A 93 -9.04 -4.88 6.20
CA ALA A 93 -9.72 -5.66 7.24
C ALA A 93 -10.65 -6.73 6.64
N GLU A 94 -11.31 -6.43 5.51
CA GLU A 94 -12.16 -7.38 4.78
C GLU A 94 -11.36 -8.49 4.09
N LEU A 95 -10.07 -8.26 3.81
CA LEU A 95 -9.15 -9.25 3.23
C LEU A 95 -8.53 -10.20 4.26
N CYS A 96 -8.45 -9.76 5.52
CA CYS A 96 -7.89 -10.52 6.65
C CYS A 96 -8.53 -11.90 6.94
N PRO A 97 -9.75 -12.26 6.48
CA PRO A 97 -10.23 -13.64 6.54
C PRO A 97 -9.56 -14.59 5.52
N HIS A 98 -8.80 -14.07 4.55
CA HIS A 98 -8.33 -14.80 3.36
C HIS A 98 -6.80 -14.78 3.15
N ILE A 99 -6.06 -14.13 4.05
CA ILE A 99 -4.59 -14.06 4.13
C ILE A 99 -4.19 -14.43 5.56
#